data_AF-A0A914Q2C3-F1
#
_entry.id   AF-A0A914Q2C3-F1
#
_cell.length_a   1.000
_cell.length_b   1.000
_cell.length_c   1.000
_cell.angle_alpha   90.00
_cell.angle_beta   90.00
_cell.angle_gamma   90.00
#
_symmetry.space_group_name_H-M   'P 1'
#
loop_
_entity.id
_entity.type
_entity.pdbx_description
1 polymer ?
#
loop_
_entity_poly.entity_id
_entity_poly.type
_entity_poly.pdbx_seq_one_letter_code
_entity_poly.pdbx_strand_id
1 'polypeptide(L)'
;MPIIGLGACLQLGICAHKTPYCTENENSRCIVCKELFDFSLGLPYAHINVSRLICPYNGELIDESNVPMMLPNGQVYGENSIHELTRGDEIYDPHSDQHFALRDVKRVYIL
;
A
#
# COMPACT_ATOMS: atom_id res chain seq x y z
N MET A 1 -28.02 -17.05 -17.03
CA MET A 1 -28.03 -15.86 -16.14
C MET A 1 -26.74 -15.70 -15.30
N PRO A 2 -25.50 -15.71 -15.88
CA PRO A 2 -24.30 -15.29 -15.12
C PRO A 2 -23.60 -14.02 -15.66
N ILE A 3 -24.01 -13.47 -16.81
CA ILE A 3 -23.23 -12.44 -17.53
C ILE A 3 -23.39 -11.03 -16.90
N ILE A 4 -24.51 -10.77 -16.20
CA ILE A 4 -24.80 -9.45 -15.62
C ILE A 4 -23.86 -9.11 -14.44
N GLY A 5 -23.36 -10.13 -13.73
CA GLY A 5 -22.50 -9.90 -12.56
C GLY A 5 -21.12 -9.36 -12.92
N LEU A 6 -20.54 -9.77 -14.06
CA LEU A 6 -19.16 -9.41 -14.41
C LEU A 6 -19.00 -7.90 -14.66
N GLY A 7 -19.96 -7.30 -15.37
CA GLY A 7 -19.94 -5.85 -15.64
C GLY A 7 -20.04 -5.02 -14.37
N ALA A 8 -20.93 -5.40 -13.45
CA ALA A 8 -21.07 -4.74 -12.15
C ALA A 8 -19.80 -4.88 -11.30
N CYS A 9 -19.19 -6.07 -11.25
CA CYS A 9 -17.94 -6.30 -10.51
C CYS A 9 -16.79 -5.45 -11.06
N LEU A 10 -16.67 -5.35 -12.39
CA LEU A 10 -15.65 -4.51 -13.03
C LEU A 10 -15.84 -3.04 -12.67
N GLN A 11 -17.07 -2.53 -12.80
CA GLN A 11 -17.39 -1.14 -12.47
C GLN A 11 -17.10 -0.83 -11.00
N LEU A 12 -17.48 -1.72 -10.08
CA LEU A 12 -17.17 -1.56 -8.64
C LEU A 12 -15.67 -1.53 -8.37
N GLY A 13 -14.89 -2.38 -9.04
CA GLY A 13 -13.43 -2.35 -8.97
C GLY A 13 -12.84 -1.03 -9.47
N ILE A 14 -13.33 -0.51 -10.60
CA ILE A 14 -12.91 0.80 -11.12
C ILE A 14 -13.26 1.91 -10.12
N CYS A 15 -14.47 1.92 -9.56
CA CYS A 15 -14.89 2.89 -8.54
C CYS A 15 -13.97 2.89 -7.31
N ALA A 16 -13.45 1.72 -6.90
CA ALA A 16 -12.54 1.62 -5.76
C ALA A 16 -11.15 2.24 -6.02
N HIS A 17 -10.73 2.36 -7.28
CA HIS A 17 -9.44 2.94 -7.67
C HIS A 17 -9.54 4.34 -8.30
N LYS A 18 -10.74 4.76 -8.71
CA LYS A 18 -10.95 6.05 -9.38
C LYS A 18 -10.91 7.19 -8.36
N THR A 19 -10.04 8.16 -8.60
CA THR A 19 -9.93 9.38 -7.78
C THR A 19 -10.33 10.62 -8.58
N PRO A 20 -10.65 11.76 -7.92
CA PRO A 20 -10.89 13.03 -8.62
C PRO A 20 -9.70 13.52 -9.47
N TYR A 21 -8.50 12.99 -9.22
CA TYR A 21 -7.26 13.34 -9.93
C TYR A 21 -6.96 12.45 -11.13
N CYS A 22 -7.79 11.43 -11.41
CA CYS A 22 -7.58 10.56 -12.56
C CYS A 22 -7.85 11.30 -13.88
N THR A 23 -6.87 11.27 -14.78
CA THR A 23 -6.94 11.83 -16.14
C THR A 23 -6.40 10.82 -17.14
N GLU A 24 -6.86 10.87 -18.39
CA GLU A 24 -6.35 10.02 -19.46
C GLU A 24 -4.85 10.22 -19.64
N ASN A 25 -4.05 9.17 -19.46
CA ASN A 25 -2.60 9.22 -19.60
C ASN A 25 -2.02 7.81 -19.79
N GLU A 26 -1.58 7.50 -21.01
CA GLU A 26 -0.99 6.20 -21.37
C GLU A 26 0.31 5.88 -20.62
N ASN A 27 1.03 6.89 -20.14
CA ASN A 27 2.28 6.74 -19.39
C ASN A 27 2.07 6.66 -17.87
N SER A 28 0.83 6.73 -17.39
CA SER A 28 0.52 6.65 -15.97
C SER A 28 0.67 5.23 -15.43
N ARG A 29 1.12 5.11 -14.17
CA ARG A 29 1.09 3.85 -13.43
C ARG A 29 -0.29 3.54 -12.83
N CYS A 30 -1.21 4.49 -12.84
CA CYS A 30 -2.57 4.29 -12.37
C CYS A 30 -3.38 3.52 -13.43
N ILE A 31 -3.93 2.36 -13.04
CA ILE A 31 -4.75 1.51 -13.91
C ILE A 31 -5.96 2.24 -14.50
N VAL A 32 -6.55 3.17 -13.74
CA VAL A 32 -7.71 3.96 -14.17
C VAL A 32 -7.30 5.00 -15.22
N CYS A 33 -6.15 5.65 -15.07
CA CYS A 33 -5.67 6.65 -16.02
C CYS A 33 -5.20 6.06 -17.35
N LYS A 34 -4.72 4.81 -17.33
CA LYS A 34 -4.08 4.16 -18.48
C LYS A 34 -5.02 3.23 -19.25
N GLU A 35 -5.47 2.16 -18.61
CA GLU A 35 -6.16 1.05 -19.30
C GLU A 35 -7.68 1.14 -19.18
N LEU A 36 -8.17 1.74 -18.10
CA LEU A 36 -9.59 1.72 -17.74
C LEU A 36 -10.26 3.10 -17.82
N PHE A 37 -9.61 4.09 -18.46
CA PHE A 37 -10.08 5.48 -18.43
C PHE A 37 -11.47 5.62 -19.03
N ASP A 38 -11.69 5.08 -20.22
CA ASP A 38 -12.98 5.10 -20.92
C ASP A 38 -14.09 4.43 -20.12
N PHE A 39 -13.77 3.29 -19.48
CA PHE A 39 -14.71 2.55 -18.64
C PHE A 39 -15.01 3.25 -17.31
N SER A 40 -14.16 4.21 -16.91
CA SER A 40 -14.33 4.97 -15.68
C SER A 40 -15.28 6.16 -15.82
N LEU A 41 -15.59 6.58 -17.05
CA LEU A 41 -16.44 7.74 -17.31
C LEU A 41 -17.84 7.56 -16.68
N GLY A 42 -18.32 8.57 -15.95
CA GLY A 42 -19.60 8.52 -15.24
C GLY A 42 -19.64 7.68 -13.96
N LEU A 43 -18.60 6.91 -13.63
CA LEU A 43 -18.52 6.19 -12.36
C LEU A 43 -18.18 7.12 -11.18
N PRO A 44 -18.68 6.81 -9.96
CA PRO A 44 -18.34 7.55 -8.75
C PRO A 44 -16.85 7.41 -8.39
N TYR A 45 -16.36 8.36 -7.59
CA TYR A 45 -15.01 8.32 -7.05
C TYR A 45 -14.93 7.47 -5.79
N ALA A 46 -13.76 6.87 -5.54
CA ALA A 46 -13.44 6.26 -4.27
C ALA A 46 -13.47 7.32 -3.17
N HIS A 47 -14.29 7.11 -2.13
CA HIS A 47 -14.31 7.94 -0.93
C HIS A 47 -13.19 7.57 0.06
N ILE A 48 -11.99 7.29 -0.44
CA ILE A 48 -10.81 7.05 0.39
C ILE A 48 -10.05 8.36 0.49
N ASN A 49 -10.42 9.18 1.47
CA ASN A 49 -9.83 10.50 1.68
C ASN A 49 -8.49 10.45 2.43
N VAL A 50 -8.08 9.27 2.92
CA VAL A 50 -6.90 9.11 3.77
C VAL A 50 -6.06 7.95 3.26
N SER A 51 -4.80 8.22 2.94
CA SER A 51 -3.81 7.18 2.67
C SER A 51 -3.67 6.27 3.89
N ARG A 52 -3.63 4.96 3.67
CA ARG A 52 -3.37 3.98 4.72
C ARG A 52 -2.01 3.36 4.46
N LEU A 53 -1.18 3.32 5.49
CA LEU A 53 0.11 2.64 5.44
C LEU A 53 -0.10 1.22 5.91
N ILE A 54 0.36 0.25 5.12
CA ILE A 54 0.22 -1.17 5.43
C ILE A 54 1.62 -1.74 5.47
N CYS A 55 1.92 -2.48 6.52
CA CYS A 55 3.20 -3.15 6.67
C CYS A 55 3.37 -4.23 5.58
N PRO A 56 4.48 -4.22 4.82
CA PRO A 56 4.67 -5.18 3.73
C PRO A 56 4.91 -6.62 4.20
N TYR A 57 5.23 -6.84 5.49
CA TYR A 57 5.49 -8.17 6.04
C TYR A 57 4.21 -8.84 6.55
N ASN A 58 3.57 -8.28 7.58
CA ASN A 58 2.41 -8.89 8.24
C ASN A 58 1.06 -8.36 7.72
N GLY A 59 1.05 -7.32 6.88
CA GLY A 59 -0.17 -6.71 6.35
C GLY A 59 -0.95 -5.88 7.38
N GLU A 60 -0.41 -5.64 8.57
CA GLU A 60 -1.05 -4.81 9.58
C GLU A 60 -1.01 -3.32 9.20
N LEU A 61 -1.98 -2.57 9.71
CA LEU A 61 -2.01 -1.12 9.55
C LEU A 61 -0.83 -0.51 10.31
N ILE A 62 -0.15 0.43 9.68
CA ILE A 62 0.83 1.31 10.32
C ILE A 62 0.09 2.59 10.71
N ASP A 63 0.02 2.84 12.01
CA ASP A 63 -0.77 3.90 12.62
C ASP A 63 -0.12 4.40 13.93
N GLU A 64 -0.89 5.07 14.80
CA GLU A 64 -0.39 5.57 16.08
C GLU A 64 -0.03 4.46 17.07
N SER A 65 -0.61 3.26 16.92
CA SER A 65 -0.35 2.09 17.76
C SER A 65 0.75 1.18 17.19
N ASN A 66 0.93 1.17 15.87
CA ASN A 66 1.96 0.42 15.16
C ASN A 66 2.79 1.37 14.31
N VAL A 67 3.74 2.07 14.94
CA VAL A 67 4.46 3.18 14.32
C VAL A 67 5.41 2.72 13.21
N PRO A 68 5.66 3.54 12.18
CA PRO A 68 6.59 3.16 11.11
C PRO A 68 8.05 3.22 11.58
N MET A 69 8.78 2.13 11.32
CA MET A 69 10.18 1.91 11.65
C MET A 69 10.97 1.57 10.38
N MET A 70 12.09 2.25 10.16
CA MET A 70 12.90 2.14 8.94
C MET A 70 14.24 1.45 9.21
N LEU A 71 14.56 0.46 8.38
CA LEU A 71 15.85 -0.24 8.35
C LEU A 71 16.90 0.59 7.60
N PRO A 72 18.21 0.30 7.77
CA PRO A 72 19.29 1.03 7.10
C PRO A 72 19.25 1.01 5.57
N ASN A 73 18.61 -0.01 4.97
CA ASN A 73 18.41 -0.11 3.52
C ASN A 73 17.20 0.70 2.99
N GLY A 74 16.45 1.37 3.88
CA GLY A 74 15.29 2.19 3.54
C GLY A 74 13.95 1.44 3.54
N GLN A 75 13.91 0.15 3.87
CA GLN A 75 12.64 -0.57 4.06
C GLN A 75 11.94 -0.09 5.33
N VAL A 76 10.61 0.01 5.26
CA VAL A 76 9.77 0.48 6.38
C VAL A 76 8.78 -0.60 6.76
N TYR A 77 8.77 -0.95 8.05
CA TYR A 77 7.82 -1.88 8.67
C TYR A 77 7.12 -1.22 9.85
N GLY A 78 6.02 -1.81 10.31
CA GLY A 78 5.44 -1.45 11.60
C GLY A 78 6.28 -1.97 12.76
N GLU A 79 6.25 -1.29 13.90
CA GLU A 79 6.89 -1.71 15.15
C GLU A 79 6.58 -3.16 15.54
N ASN A 80 5.32 -3.62 15.36
CA ASN A 80 4.94 -5.01 15.60
C ASN A 80 5.78 -5.99 14.78
N SER A 81 5.95 -5.71 13.48
CA SER A 81 6.76 -6.55 12.60
C SER A 81 8.25 -6.49 12.92
N ILE A 82 8.76 -5.34 13.38
CA ILE A 82 10.15 -5.24 13.87
C ILE A 82 10.35 -6.24 15.01
N HIS A 83 9.43 -6.31 15.97
CA HIS A 83 9.51 -7.27 17.08
C HIS A 83 9.47 -8.72 16.62
N GLU A 84 8.63 -9.05 15.64
CA GLU A 84 8.51 -10.41 15.10
C GLU A 84 9.77 -10.86 14.33
N LEU A 85 10.36 -9.94 13.56
CA LEU A 85 11.54 -10.16 12.71
C LEU A 85 12.86 -10.06 13.49
N THR A 86 12.85 -9.52 14.70
CA THR A 86 14.03 -9.41 15.54
C THR A 86 14.39 -10.76 16.17
N ARG A 87 15.68 -11.08 16.16
CA ARG A 87 16.27 -12.25 16.80
C ARG A 87 17.52 -11.82 17.56
N GLY A 88 17.39 -11.62 18.87
CA GLY A 88 18.46 -11.07 19.70
C GLY A 88 18.63 -9.56 19.44
N ASP A 89 19.82 -9.16 19.00
CA ASP A 89 20.17 -7.75 18.73
C ASP A 89 20.21 -7.42 17.21
N GLU A 90 19.73 -8.35 16.38
CA GLU A 90 19.65 -8.20 14.93
C GLU A 90 18.22 -8.39 14.42
N ILE A 91 17.89 -7.68 13.35
CA ILE A 91 16.66 -7.81 12.59
C ILE A 91 16.97 -8.39 11.21
N TYR A 92 16.15 -9.35 10.79
CA TYR A 92 16.17 -9.91 9.44
C TYR A 92 15.15 -9.20 8.54
N ASP A 93 15.60 -8.75 7.37
CA ASP A 93 14.77 -8.18 6.32
C ASP A 93 14.33 -9.26 5.31
N PRO A 94 13.03 -9.62 5.24
CA PRO A 94 12.53 -10.64 4.31
C PRO A 94 12.47 -10.18 2.84
N HIS A 95 12.54 -8.88 2.56
CA HIS A 95 12.52 -8.33 1.22
C HIS A 95 13.93 -8.32 0.59
N SER A 96 14.97 -7.95 1.34
CA SER A 96 16.34 -7.90 0.84
C SER A 96 17.23 -9.08 1.24
N ASP A 97 16.75 -9.97 2.12
CA ASP A 97 17.52 -11.09 2.70
C ASP A 97 18.79 -10.61 3.43
N GLN A 98 18.68 -9.47 4.12
CA GLN A 98 19.80 -8.83 4.83
C GLN A 98 19.53 -8.78 6.34
N HIS A 99 20.61 -8.75 7.12
CA HIS A 99 20.56 -8.59 8.56
C HIS A 99 21.11 -7.22 8.96
N PHE A 100 20.43 -6.56 9.91
CA PHE A 100 20.84 -5.27 10.45
C PHE A 100 20.81 -5.30 11.97
N ALA A 101 21.65 -4.49 12.61
CA ALA A 101 21.59 -4.34 14.06
C ALA A 101 20.33 -3.56 14.45
N LEU A 102 19.65 -3.98 15.52
CA LEU A 102 18.40 -3.36 15.98
C LEU A 102 18.58 -1.88 16.32
N ARG A 103 19.76 -1.51 16.83
CA ARG A 103 20.15 -0.11 17.11
C ARG A 103 20.14 0.82 15.90
N ASP A 104 20.25 0.26 14.70
CA ASP A 104 20.30 1.04 13.45
C ASP A 104 18.90 1.28 12.86
N VAL A 105 17.86 0.64 13.43
CA VAL A 105 16.46 0.84 13.06
C VAL A 105 15.98 2.18 13.62
N LYS A 106 15.35 2.99 12.78
CA LYS A 106 14.91 4.35 13.15
C LYS A 106 13.40 4.52 12.99
N ARG A 107 12.77 5.11 13.99
CA ARG A 107 11.39 5.60 13.85
C ARG A 107 11.34 6.70 12.80
N VAL A 108 10.37 6.63 11.90
CA VAL A 108 10.12 7.66 10.89
C VAL A 108 8.77 8.32 11.11
N TYR A 109 8.60 9.50 10.51
CA TYR A 109 7.35 10.26 10.56
C TYR A 109 6.95 10.58 9.13
N ILE A 110 5.67 10.41 8.83
CA ILE A 110 5.08 10.70 7.52
C ILE A 110 4.20 11.93 7.71
N LEU A 111 4.49 12.96 6.92
CA LEU A 111 3.84 14.28 6.95
C LEU A 111 2.72 14.35 5.92
#